data_AF-A0A1D1XF83-F1
#
_entry.id   AF-A0A1D1XF83-F1
#
_cell.length_a   1.000
_cell.length_b   1.000
_cell.length_c   1.000
_cell.angle_alpha   90.00
_cell.angle_beta   90.00
_cell.angle_gamma   90.00
#
_symmetry.space_group_name_H-M   'P 1'
#
loop_
_entity.id
_entity.type
_entity.pdbx_description
1 polymer ?
#
loop_
_entity_poly.entity_id
_entity_poly.type
_entity_poly.pdbx_seq_one_letter_code
_entity_poly.pdbx_strand_id
1 'polypeptide(L)'
;MAAATAAAASAIFPAPSSSSNASAKASMTLGGGPDNLDARGIRSKSVSSTGGMQVTANAHGTPKVNGTKVNLKTDAPKTNDDVPSSAPRTFYNQLPDWSVLLAAITTIFLAAEKQWTLLDWKPKRPDMLADALSFGRIVQDGRIFQQNFSIRSYEIGADRTASIETLMNHLQETALNHVKSAGLLGDGFGATPEMSRRNLIWVVTKMQVLVEHYPSWGDVVEVDTWVGASGKNGMRRDWHVRNSQTGQTITRATSVWVMMNKHTRRLSKIPEEVRAEIEPYFIEHSVIVAEDSRKLPKLDDETADYVRKGLMPRWGDLDVNQHVNNVKYIGWIL
;
A
#
# COMPACT_ATOMS: atom_id res chain seq x y z
N MET A 1 40.36 -11.57 34.09
CA MET A 1 40.20 -12.21 35.42
C MET A 1 39.22 -11.36 36.21
N ALA A 2 38.22 -11.99 36.86
CA ALA A 2 36.98 -11.45 37.50
C ALA A 2 35.85 -11.08 36.49
N ALA A 3 34.88 -11.96 36.22
CA ALA A 3 33.71 -12.44 37.03
C ALA A 3 32.60 -11.36 37.09
N ALA A 4 31.60 -11.40 36.20
CA ALA A 4 30.35 -12.20 36.25
C ALA A 4 29.33 -11.70 37.31
N THR A 5 28.19 -11.19 36.85
CA THR A 5 26.88 -11.36 37.50
C THR A 5 25.77 -11.18 36.46
N ALA A 6 25.16 -12.30 36.07
CA ALA A 6 23.93 -12.37 35.29
C ALA A 6 22.75 -12.41 36.27
N ALA A 7 21.68 -11.67 35.96
CA ALA A 7 20.40 -11.79 36.66
C ALA A 7 19.37 -12.37 35.68
N ALA A 8 19.06 -13.64 35.88
CA ALA A 8 17.95 -14.36 35.26
C ALA A 8 16.70 -14.20 36.12
N ALA A 9 15.54 -14.05 35.49
CA ALA A 9 14.24 -14.26 36.12
C ALA A 9 13.39 -15.19 35.22
N SER A 10 13.32 -16.46 35.62
CA SER A 10 12.25 -17.41 35.28
C SER A 10 11.04 -17.13 36.22
N ALA A 11 9.81 -17.61 36.08
CA ALA A 11 9.06 -18.54 35.24
C ALA A 11 7.57 -18.06 35.29
N ILE A 12 6.58 -18.64 34.62
CA ILE A 12 5.83 -19.83 35.07
C ILE A 12 4.85 -20.22 33.93
N PHE A 13 4.94 -21.46 33.45
CA PHE A 13 3.86 -22.19 32.76
C PHE A 13 3.22 -23.17 33.75
N PRO A 14 1.98 -23.63 33.50
CA PRO A 14 1.59 -24.96 33.91
C PRO A 14 1.01 -25.81 32.77
N ALA A 15 1.61 -26.98 32.59
CA ALA A 15 1.01 -28.26 32.21
C ALA A 15 1.76 -29.33 33.06
N PRO A 16 1.28 -30.57 33.32
CA PRO A 16 0.41 -31.37 32.44
C PRO A 16 -0.60 -32.31 33.16
N SER A 17 -1.43 -33.03 32.40
CA SER A 17 -1.62 -34.48 32.65
C SER A 17 -2.26 -35.19 31.46
N SER A 18 -1.58 -36.23 31.02
CA SER A 18 -1.96 -37.26 30.06
C SER A 18 -3.07 -38.19 30.58
N SER A 19 -3.95 -38.66 29.70
CA SER A 19 -4.32 -40.08 29.69
C SER A 19 -4.70 -40.54 28.29
N SER A 20 -4.07 -41.64 27.91
CA SER A 20 -4.27 -42.46 26.74
C SER A 20 -5.55 -43.28 26.86
N ASN A 21 -6.29 -43.47 25.77
CA ASN A 21 -6.82 -44.80 25.45
C ASN A 21 -7.07 -44.93 23.94
N ALA A 22 -6.47 -45.98 23.38
CA ALA A 22 -6.68 -46.47 22.03
C ALA A 22 -7.74 -47.58 22.04
N SER A 23 -8.56 -47.62 20.99
CA SER A 23 -9.28 -48.77 20.41
C SER A 23 -10.49 -48.21 19.64
N ALA A 24 -10.99 -48.74 18.53
CA ALA A 24 -10.53 -49.72 17.56
C ALA A 24 -11.40 -49.49 16.29
N LYS A 25 -10.92 -50.01 15.16
CA LYS A 25 -11.55 -49.98 13.84
C LYS A 25 -12.93 -50.68 13.78
N ALA A 26 -13.82 -50.15 12.95
CA ALA A 26 -14.71 -50.87 12.00
C ALA A 26 -15.35 -49.81 11.09
N SER A 27 -14.99 -49.63 9.81
CA SER A 27 -15.37 -50.41 8.62
C SER A 27 -16.87 -50.71 8.52
N MET A 28 -17.59 -49.94 7.69
CA MET A 28 -18.51 -50.48 6.68
C MET A 28 -18.69 -49.50 5.52
N THR A 29 -18.32 -49.99 4.34
CA THR A 29 -18.61 -49.49 2.99
C THR A 29 -19.97 -50.00 2.54
N LEU A 30 -20.75 -49.14 1.86
CA LEU A 30 -21.78 -49.42 0.83
C LEU A 30 -22.51 -48.08 0.62
N GLY A 31 -22.68 -47.49 -0.56
CA GLY A 31 -22.58 -47.92 -1.94
C GLY A 31 -23.56 -47.04 -2.74
N GLY A 32 -23.25 -46.74 -4.01
CA GLY A 32 -24.23 -46.21 -4.97
C GLY A 32 -23.98 -44.76 -5.41
N GLY A 33 -23.42 -44.61 -6.61
CA GLY A 33 -23.40 -43.34 -7.36
C GLY A 33 -24.73 -43.10 -8.11
N PRO A 34 -24.67 -42.49 -9.30
CA PRO A 34 -24.97 -41.07 -9.51
C PRO A 34 -26.23 -40.88 -10.35
N ASP A 35 -26.79 -39.66 -10.39
CA ASP A 35 -27.53 -39.21 -11.58
C ASP A 35 -27.54 -37.68 -11.74
N ASN A 36 -27.25 -37.28 -12.97
CA ASN A 36 -27.34 -35.95 -13.54
C ASN A 36 -28.80 -35.46 -13.59
N LEU A 37 -29.01 -34.14 -13.73
CA LEU A 37 -29.85 -33.57 -14.78
C LEU A 37 -29.78 -32.02 -14.81
N ASP A 38 -29.53 -31.52 -16.01
CA ASP A 38 -29.51 -30.13 -16.48
C ASP A 38 -30.87 -29.41 -16.40
N ALA A 39 -30.84 -28.08 -16.30
CA ALA A 39 -31.82 -27.20 -16.96
C ALA A 39 -31.31 -25.76 -17.20
N ARG A 40 -31.16 -25.41 -18.50
CA ARG A 40 -31.42 -24.11 -19.18
C ARG A 40 -32.15 -23.05 -18.32
N GLY A 41 -31.86 -21.73 -18.33
CA GLY A 41 -31.27 -20.85 -19.34
C GLY A 41 -32.29 -19.76 -19.72
N ILE A 42 -32.05 -18.47 -19.44
CA ILE A 42 -32.76 -17.33 -20.07
C ILE A 42 -31.79 -16.16 -20.31
N ARG A 43 -31.89 -15.60 -21.53
CA ARG A 43 -31.11 -14.51 -22.13
C ARG A 43 -32.07 -13.34 -22.39
N SER A 44 -31.64 -12.09 -22.17
CA SER A 44 -32.29 -10.90 -22.75
C SER A 44 -31.28 -9.79 -23.08
N LYS A 45 -31.19 -9.43 -24.38
CA LYS A 45 -30.82 -8.12 -24.93
C LYS A 45 -32.15 -7.37 -25.20
N SER A 46 -32.34 -6.06 -25.33
CA SER A 46 -31.57 -4.79 -25.33
C SER A 46 -32.62 -3.66 -25.39
N VAL A 47 -32.27 -2.40 -25.05
CA VAL A 47 -32.53 -1.16 -25.83
C VAL A 47 -32.15 0.08 -25.00
N SER A 48 -31.55 1.05 -25.70
CA SER A 48 -31.09 2.38 -25.28
C SER A 48 -32.20 3.41 -25.07
N SER A 49 -31.99 4.38 -24.18
CA SER A 49 -32.40 5.78 -24.43
C SER A 49 -31.53 6.78 -23.66
N THR A 50 -31.36 7.92 -24.31
CA THR A 50 -30.50 9.08 -24.07
C THR A 50 -30.97 10.01 -22.96
N GLY A 51 -30.03 10.64 -22.25
CA GLY A 51 -30.28 11.81 -21.40
C GLY A 51 -28.96 12.47 -20.98
N GLY A 52 -28.55 13.52 -21.69
CA GLY A 52 -27.30 14.25 -21.45
C GLY A 52 -27.38 15.17 -20.23
N MET A 53 -26.24 15.40 -19.59
CA MET A 53 -26.06 16.53 -18.68
C MET A 53 -24.66 17.10 -18.84
N GLN A 54 -24.61 18.29 -19.43
CA GLN A 54 -23.43 19.11 -19.65
C GLN A 54 -23.22 19.97 -18.40
N VAL A 55 -22.04 19.91 -17.79
CA VAL A 55 -21.69 20.75 -16.63
C VAL A 55 -20.83 21.91 -17.13
N THR A 56 -21.40 23.11 -17.10
CA THR A 56 -20.71 24.37 -17.42
C THR A 56 -20.12 24.96 -16.14
N ALA A 57 -18.80 25.13 -16.10
CA ALA A 57 -18.10 25.81 -15.02
C ALA A 57 -18.11 27.34 -15.28
N ASN A 58 -18.81 28.10 -14.44
CA ASN A 58 -18.71 29.57 -14.43
C ASN A 58 -17.88 30.01 -13.21
N ALA A 59 -16.64 30.42 -13.48
CA ALA A 59 -15.83 31.19 -12.54
C ALA A 59 -16.25 32.67 -12.63
N HIS A 60 -16.58 33.30 -11.50
CA HIS A 60 -16.74 34.75 -11.42
C HIS A 60 -15.68 35.31 -10.47
N GLY A 61 -14.80 36.13 -11.04
CA GLY A 61 -13.73 36.85 -10.37
C GLY A 61 -14.24 38.04 -9.57
N THR A 62 -13.57 38.30 -8.45
CA THR A 62 -13.72 39.47 -7.58
C THR A 62 -13.27 40.77 -8.26
N PRO A 63 -14.01 41.89 -8.14
CA PRO A 63 -13.43 43.20 -8.35
C PRO A 63 -13.04 43.88 -7.02
N LYS A 64 -11.82 44.44 -7.03
CA LYS A 64 -11.25 45.36 -6.04
C LYS A 64 -12.16 46.58 -5.81
N VAL A 65 -12.28 47.00 -4.55
CA VAL A 65 -12.89 48.30 -4.18
C VAL A 65 -11.81 49.22 -3.63
N ASN A 66 -11.62 50.35 -4.33
CA ASN A 66 -10.84 51.50 -3.89
C ASN A 66 -11.54 52.21 -2.74
N GLY A 67 -10.75 52.66 -1.76
CA GLY A 67 -11.24 53.41 -0.61
C GLY A 67 -11.64 54.85 -0.95
N THR A 68 -12.59 55.38 -0.19
CA THR A 68 -12.66 56.81 0.16
C THR A 68 -13.36 56.93 1.51
N LYS A 69 -12.68 57.62 2.44
CA LYS A 69 -13.15 58.03 3.78
C LYS A 69 -14.34 58.98 3.67
N VAL A 70 -15.35 58.85 4.56
CA VAL A 70 -15.90 60.00 5.30
C VAL A 70 -16.34 59.55 6.70
N ASN A 71 -16.02 60.39 7.68
CA ASN A 71 -16.14 60.24 9.12
C ASN A 71 -17.57 60.11 9.66
N LEU A 72 -17.68 59.21 10.65
CA LEU A 72 -18.30 59.33 11.97
C LEU A 72 -19.08 60.62 12.29
N LYS A 73 -20.36 60.46 12.69
CA LYS A 73 -20.91 61.14 13.87
C LYS A 73 -22.04 60.32 14.51
N THR A 74 -21.93 60.30 15.83
CA THR A 74 -22.69 59.65 16.90
C THR A 74 -24.16 60.07 16.91
N ASP A 75 -25.06 59.15 17.28
CA ASP A 75 -25.98 59.29 18.43
C ASP A 75 -26.95 58.10 18.53
N ALA A 76 -26.98 57.49 19.71
CA ALA A 76 -28.06 56.65 20.24
C ALA A 76 -28.69 57.42 21.43
N PRO A 77 -29.83 57.05 22.07
CA PRO A 77 -30.49 55.72 22.09
C PRO A 77 -32.05 55.72 22.23
N LYS A 78 -32.63 54.51 22.46
CA LYS A 78 -33.95 54.16 23.07
C LYS A 78 -35.16 54.15 22.10
N THR A 79 -36.14 53.23 22.13
CA THR A 79 -36.50 52.06 22.97
C THR A 79 -37.65 51.29 22.28
N ASN A 80 -37.66 49.97 22.47
CA ASN A 80 -38.82 49.07 22.68
C ASN A 80 -39.67 48.44 21.55
N ASP A 81 -39.87 47.13 21.78
CA ASP A 81 -40.99 46.23 21.50
C ASP A 81 -40.99 45.31 20.24
N ASP A 82 -40.54 44.08 20.49
CA ASP A 82 -41.12 42.75 20.18
C ASP A 82 -41.92 42.49 18.90
N VAL A 83 -41.40 41.61 18.01
CA VAL A 83 -42.02 40.35 17.52
C VAL A 83 -40.91 39.46 16.91
N PRO A 84 -40.83 38.14 17.18
CA PRO A 84 -39.82 37.25 16.60
C PRO A 84 -40.23 36.79 15.19
N SER A 85 -39.54 37.27 14.15
CA SER A 85 -39.67 36.70 12.80
C SER A 85 -38.75 35.48 12.67
N SER A 86 -39.35 34.29 12.68
CA SER A 86 -38.67 33.04 12.37
C SER A 86 -38.31 32.98 10.87
N ALA A 87 -37.11 33.43 10.52
CA ALA A 87 -36.55 33.16 9.20
C ALA A 87 -36.13 31.66 9.11
N PRO A 88 -36.42 30.97 8.00
CA PRO A 88 -36.18 29.54 7.87
C PRO A 88 -34.67 29.26 7.88
N ARG A 89 -34.27 28.29 8.71
CA ARG A 89 -32.87 27.84 8.85
C ARG A 89 -32.35 27.39 7.49
N THR A 90 -31.45 28.16 6.90
CA THR A 90 -30.65 27.73 5.76
C THR A 90 -29.58 26.74 6.23
N PHE A 91 -29.23 25.83 5.33
CA PHE A 91 -28.33 24.67 5.48
C PHE A 91 -26.92 24.99 6.05
N TYR A 92 -26.59 26.27 6.26
CA TYR A 92 -25.29 26.74 6.75
C TYR A 92 -25.06 26.55 8.26
N ASN A 93 -26.12 26.33 9.05
CA ASN A 93 -26.00 26.18 10.52
C ASN A 93 -25.83 24.73 11.01
N GLN A 94 -25.38 23.82 10.14
CA GLN A 94 -25.12 22.41 10.49
C GLN A 94 -23.69 21.95 10.17
N LEU A 95 -22.76 22.87 9.96
CA LEU A 95 -21.35 22.49 9.86
C LEU A 95 -20.82 22.22 11.28
N PRO A 96 -20.09 21.11 11.51
CA PRO A 96 -19.41 20.87 12.78
C PRO A 96 -18.55 22.09 13.13
N ASP A 97 -18.51 22.46 14.41
CA ASP A 97 -17.65 23.54 14.86
C ASP A 97 -16.18 23.12 14.69
N TRP A 98 -15.61 23.47 13.54
CA TRP A 98 -14.23 23.20 13.17
C TRP A 98 -13.24 23.88 14.12
N SER A 99 -13.68 24.87 14.92
CA SER A 99 -12.83 25.54 15.90
C SER A 99 -12.36 24.57 16.99
N VAL A 100 -13.19 23.59 17.37
CA VAL A 100 -12.83 22.55 18.34
C VAL A 100 -11.81 21.59 17.75
N LEU A 101 -11.95 21.20 16.48
CA LEU A 101 -10.98 20.35 15.79
C LEU A 101 -9.64 21.08 15.62
N LEU A 102 -9.67 22.35 15.22
CA LEU A 102 -8.50 23.21 15.11
C LEU A 102 -7.81 23.39 16.46
N ALA A 103 -8.56 23.64 17.54
CA ALA A 103 -8.02 23.76 18.90
C ALA A 103 -7.40 22.44 19.41
N ALA A 104 -8.00 21.30 19.09
CA ALA A 104 -7.45 20.00 19.43
C ALA A 104 -6.14 19.72 18.66
N ILE A 105 -6.12 20.00 17.36
CA ILE A 105 -4.92 19.86 16.53
C ILE A 105 -3.80 20.78 17.05
N THR A 106 -4.07 22.06 17.31
CA THR A 106 -3.06 23.00 17.82
C THR A 106 -2.52 22.57 19.18
N THR A 107 -3.37 22.04 20.08
CA THR A 107 -2.93 21.53 21.38
C THR A 107 -2.03 20.31 21.24
N ILE A 108 -2.32 19.40 20.31
CA ILE A 108 -1.46 18.24 20.00
C ILE A 108 -0.11 18.72 19.44
N PHE A 109 -0.10 19.71 18.53
CA PHE A 109 1.14 20.27 18.00
C PHE A 109 1.97 20.99 19.08
N LEU A 110 1.34 21.77 19.97
CA LEU A 110 2.01 22.43 21.11
C LEU A 110 2.59 21.43 22.11
N ALA A 111 1.87 20.33 22.39
CA ALA A 111 2.36 19.27 23.26
C ALA A 111 3.50 18.48 22.59
N ALA A 112 3.40 18.23 21.28
CA ALA A 112 4.46 17.61 20.51
C ALA A 112 5.70 18.51 20.45
N GLU A 113 5.58 19.81 20.15
CA GLU A 113 6.70 20.76 20.15
C GLU A 113 7.48 20.74 21.48
N LYS A 114 6.79 20.71 22.63
CA LYS A 114 7.43 20.56 23.95
C LYS A 114 8.21 19.25 24.12
N GLN A 115 7.79 18.19 23.46
CA GLN A 115 8.49 16.89 23.51
C GLN A 115 9.63 16.80 22.47
N TRP A 116 9.52 17.52 21.36
CA TRP A 116 10.54 17.61 20.32
C TRP A 116 11.73 18.47 20.73
N THR A 117 11.53 19.50 21.56
CA THR A 117 12.64 20.30 22.15
C THR A 117 13.54 19.49 23.10
N LEU A 118 13.17 18.26 23.44
CA LEU A 118 13.94 17.34 24.28
C LEU A 118 14.71 16.27 23.48
N LEU A 119 14.49 16.16 22.17
CA LEU A 119 15.28 15.32 21.28
C LEU A 119 16.32 16.18 20.56
N ASP A 120 17.58 16.10 20.99
CA ASP A 120 18.73 16.57 20.21
C ASP A 120 18.91 15.70 18.95
N TRP A 121 18.07 15.94 17.95
CA TRP A 121 18.23 15.33 16.62
C TRP A 121 19.22 16.15 15.80
N LYS A 122 20.49 15.73 15.79
CA LYS A 122 21.47 16.22 14.81
C LYS A 122 21.51 15.27 13.61
N PRO A 123 21.19 15.73 12.39
CA PRO A 123 21.36 14.91 11.20
C PRO A 123 22.86 14.60 11.03
N LYS A 124 23.22 13.32 11.04
CA LYS A 124 24.56 12.85 10.70
C LYS A 124 24.74 13.02 9.18
N ARG A 125 25.35 14.16 8.80
CA ARG A 125 25.85 14.53 7.45
C ARG A 125 24.82 15.13 6.47
N PRO A 126 25.08 16.35 5.92
CA PRO A 126 24.21 17.02 4.95
C PRO A 126 24.17 16.36 3.57
N ASP A 127 25.19 15.59 3.19
CA ASP A 127 25.25 14.89 1.88
C ASP A 127 24.12 13.83 1.73
N MET A 128 23.60 13.32 2.85
CA MET A 128 22.50 12.34 2.86
C MET A 128 21.15 12.93 2.42
N LEU A 129 20.92 14.23 2.64
CA LEU A 129 19.67 14.87 2.20
C LEU A 129 19.61 15.00 0.68
N ALA A 130 20.75 15.16 0.02
CA ALA A 130 20.83 15.20 -1.44
C ALA A 130 20.50 13.84 -2.06
N ASP A 131 21.00 12.75 -1.46
CA ASP A 131 20.73 11.38 -1.92
C ASP A 131 19.34 10.86 -1.54
N ALA A 132 18.76 11.30 -0.42
CA ALA A 132 17.39 10.96 -0.02
C ALA A 132 16.31 11.58 -0.94
N LEU A 133 16.66 12.63 -1.69
CA LEU A 133 15.83 13.26 -2.72
C LEU A 133 16.12 12.73 -4.14
N SER A 134 17.00 11.74 -4.26
CA SER A 134 17.41 11.19 -5.56
C SER A 134 16.26 10.46 -6.26
N PHE A 135 16.02 10.79 -7.54
CA PHE A 135 15.00 10.18 -8.42
C PHE A 135 15.27 8.71 -8.79
N GLY A 136 16.16 8.05 -8.05
CA GLY A 136 16.71 6.75 -8.37
C GLY A 136 17.62 6.79 -9.60
N ARG A 137 18.39 5.73 -9.79
CA ARG A 137 19.33 5.58 -10.91
C ARG A 137 19.35 4.13 -11.36
N ILE A 138 19.71 3.93 -12.61
CA ILE A 138 20.00 2.60 -13.12
C ILE A 138 21.51 2.34 -12.98
N VAL A 139 21.85 1.19 -12.45
CA VAL A 139 23.22 0.68 -12.27
C VAL A 139 23.37 -0.68 -12.94
N GLN A 140 24.61 -1.18 -13.01
CA GLN A 140 24.95 -2.50 -13.58
C GLN A 140 24.40 -2.70 -15.00
N ASP A 141 24.95 -1.91 -15.94
CA ASP A 141 24.66 -1.97 -17.38
C ASP A 141 23.19 -1.81 -17.75
N GLY A 142 22.42 -1.05 -16.98
CA GLY A 142 21.03 -0.79 -17.32
C GLY A 142 20.01 -1.70 -16.63
N ARG A 143 20.44 -2.68 -15.81
CA ARG A 143 19.58 -3.79 -15.37
C ARG A 143 19.08 -3.72 -13.92
N ILE A 144 19.79 -3.00 -13.06
CA ILE A 144 19.37 -2.80 -11.66
C ILE A 144 18.94 -1.35 -11.48
N PHE A 145 17.76 -1.15 -10.90
CA PHE A 145 17.33 0.17 -10.47
C PHE A 145 17.56 0.33 -8.97
N GLN A 146 18.16 1.45 -8.58
CA GLN A 146 18.54 1.76 -7.21
C GLN A 146 17.92 3.10 -6.81
N GLN A 147 17.23 3.14 -5.66
CA GLN A 147 16.62 4.36 -5.14
C GLN A 147 16.67 4.41 -3.62
N ASN A 148 16.90 5.61 -3.08
CA ASN A 148 16.93 5.85 -1.64
C ASN A 148 15.58 6.38 -1.16
N PHE A 149 15.16 5.93 0.02
CA PHE A 149 13.98 6.42 0.73
C PHE A 149 14.37 6.82 2.15
N SER A 150 14.05 8.04 2.54
CA SER A 150 14.06 8.42 3.94
C SER A 150 12.76 7.98 4.60
N ILE A 151 12.85 7.23 5.69
CA ILE A 151 11.68 6.78 6.45
C ILE A 151 11.01 7.99 7.10
N ARG A 152 9.75 8.21 6.73
CA ARG A 152 8.96 9.37 7.13
C ARG A 152 8.22 9.11 8.44
N SER A 153 7.76 10.17 9.08
CA SER A 153 7.13 10.08 10.40
C SER A 153 5.81 9.30 10.40
N TYR A 154 5.06 9.31 9.30
CA TYR A 154 3.80 8.59 9.16
C TYR A 154 3.98 7.15 8.65
N GLU A 155 5.22 6.74 8.36
CA GLU A 155 5.56 5.42 7.86
C GLU A 155 5.96 4.45 8.98
N ILE A 156 6.06 4.94 10.21
CA ILE A 156 6.41 4.18 11.40
C ILE A 156 5.21 3.91 12.30
N GLY A 157 5.26 2.78 13.01
CA GLY A 157 4.30 2.41 14.04
C GLY A 157 4.60 3.05 15.41
N ALA A 158 3.75 2.73 16.39
CA ALA A 158 3.92 3.16 17.79
C ALA A 158 5.21 2.62 18.44
N ASP A 159 5.76 1.54 17.89
CA ASP A 159 7.03 0.92 18.26
C ASP A 159 8.26 1.64 17.63
N ARG A 160 8.02 2.72 16.87
CA ARG A 160 9.02 3.54 16.17
C ARG A 160 9.72 2.85 15.00
N THR A 161 9.20 1.73 14.53
CA THR A 161 9.74 1.02 13.36
C THR A 161 8.81 1.16 12.16
N ALA A 162 9.36 1.11 10.95
CA ALA A 162 8.57 1.16 9.72
C ALA A 162 7.64 -0.05 9.63
N SER A 163 6.41 0.16 9.17
CA SER A 163 5.49 -0.96 8.94
C SER A 163 5.92 -1.83 7.76
N ILE A 164 5.44 -3.07 7.70
CA ILE A 164 5.62 -3.90 6.50
C ILE A 164 4.94 -3.26 5.27
N GLU A 165 3.82 -2.55 5.45
CA GLU A 165 3.17 -1.80 4.38
C GLU A 165 4.10 -0.73 3.80
N THR A 166 4.84 -0.02 4.65
CA THR A 166 5.85 0.96 4.23
C THR A 166 6.92 0.30 3.35
N LEU A 167 7.50 -0.80 3.82
CA LEU A 167 8.53 -1.50 3.03
C LEU A 167 7.97 -1.95 1.68
N MET A 168 6.76 -2.53 1.67
CA MET A 168 6.08 -2.99 0.46
C MET A 168 5.74 -1.85 -0.51
N ASN A 169 5.38 -0.67 0.01
CA ASN A 169 5.20 0.54 -0.80
C ASN A 169 6.52 0.95 -1.48
N HIS A 170 7.65 0.92 -0.78
CA HIS A 170 8.96 1.18 -1.39
C HIS A 170 9.30 0.15 -2.47
N LEU A 171 9.00 -1.13 -2.26
CA LEU A 171 9.21 -2.17 -3.28
C LEU A 171 8.36 -1.92 -4.53
N GLN A 172 7.09 -1.52 -4.36
CA GLN A 172 6.20 -1.20 -5.46
C GLN A 172 6.65 0.05 -6.22
N GLU A 173 7.01 1.11 -5.52
CA GLU A 173 7.49 2.37 -6.10
C GLU A 173 8.75 2.16 -6.93
N THR A 174 9.74 1.44 -6.38
CA THR A 174 10.98 1.12 -7.12
C THR A 174 10.74 0.22 -8.33
N ALA A 175 9.77 -0.70 -8.26
CA ALA A 175 9.42 -1.53 -9.41
C ALA A 175 8.92 -0.70 -10.60
N LEU A 176 8.11 0.31 -10.33
CA LEU A 176 7.54 1.21 -11.34
C LEU A 176 8.59 2.18 -11.86
N ASN A 177 9.40 2.75 -10.97
CA ASN A 177 10.49 3.64 -11.34
C ASN A 177 11.56 2.91 -12.16
N HIS A 178 11.81 1.62 -11.90
CA HIS A 178 12.65 0.80 -12.76
C HIS A 178 12.10 0.73 -14.19
N VAL A 179 10.82 0.36 -14.37
CA VAL A 179 10.19 0.27 -15.71
C VAL A 179 10.24 1.62 -16.43
N LYS A 180 9.97 2.71 -15.70
CA LYS A 180 10.04 4.08 -16.22
C LYS A 180 11.45 4.45 -16.68
N SER A 181 12.44 4.24 -15.83
CA SER A 181 13.83 4.60 -16.14
C SER A 181 14.43 3.71 -17.24
N ALA A 182 13.96 2.47 -17.38
CA ALA A 182 14.33 1.58 -18.47
C ALA A 182 13.69 1.97 -19.83
N GLY A 183 12.86 3.02 -19.87
CA GLY A 183 12.16 3.42 -21.09
C GLY A 183 11.06 2.43 -21.51
N LEU A 184 10.67 1.54 -20.60
CA LEU A 184 9.67 0.50 -20.84
C LEU A 184 8.28 0.92 -20.36
N LEU A 185 8.08 2.16 -19.92
CA LEU A 185 6.77 2.64 -19.53
C LEU A 185 5.97 3.03 -20.79
N GLY A 186 4.95 2.25 -21.10
CA GLY A 186 3.95 2.59 -22.10
C GLY A 186 2.95 3.64 -21.59
N ASP A 187 1.73 3.58 -22.11
CA ASP A 187 0.60 4.43 -21.69
C ASP A 187 -0.02 4.01 -20.33
N GLY A 188 0.48 2.91 -19.74
CA GLY A 188 -0.07 2.29 -18.55
C GLY A 188 0.91 2.24 -17.38
N PHE A 189 0.40 1.78 -16.22
CA PHE A 189 1.17 1.66 -14.99
C PHE A 189 1.94 0.34 -14.95
N GLY A 190 3.25 0.42 -15.18
CA GLY A 190 4.13 -0.76 -15.23
C GLY A 190 3.89 -1.67 -16.44
N ALA A 191 3.18 -1.19 -17.47
CA ALA A 191 2.94 -1.91 -18.71
C ALA A 191 3.89 -1.42 -19.82
N THR A 192 4.45 -2.35 -20.58
CA THR A 192 5.30 -2.01 -21.73
C THR A 192 4.47 -1.59 -22.95
N PRO A 193 5.06 -0.90 -23.93
CA PRO A 193 4.35 -0.54 -25.15
C PRO A 193 3.66 -1.74 -25.85
N GLU A 194 4.33 -2.89 -25.98
CA GLU A 194 3.71 -4.08 -26.59
C GLU A 194 2.62 -4.72 -25.71
N MET A 195 2.71 -4.59 -24.39
CA MET A 195 1.65 -5.02 -23.47
C MET A 195 0.39 -4.17 -23.62
N SER A 196 0.56 -2.85 -23.64
CA SER A 196 -0.53 -1.90 -23.80
C SER A 196 -1.32 -2.14 -25.08
N ARG A 197 -0.61 -2.34 -26.21
CA ARG A 197 -1.21 -2.70 -27.51
C ARG A 197 -2.06 -3.97 -27.48
N ARG A 198 -1.76 -4.90 -26.56
CA ARG A 198 -2.44 -6.21 -26.43
C ARG A 198 -3.41 -6.28 -25.25
N ASN A 199 -3.66 -5.17 -24.56
CA ASN A 199 -4.47 -5.11 -23.35
C ASN A 199 -3.97 -6.08 -22.26
N LEU A 200 -2.66 -6.19 -22.10
CA LEU A 200 -2.02 -7.05 -21.11
C LEU A 200 -1.60 -6.23 -19.88
N ILE A 201 -1.77 -6.83 -18.70
CA ILE A 201 -1.31 -6.29 -17.43
C ILE A 201 -0.48 -7.33 -16.68
N TRP A 202 0.42 -6.85 -15.83
CA TRP A 202 1.13 -7.70 -14.88
C TRP A 202 0.28 -7.93 -13.63
N VAL A 203 0.26 -9.17 -13.15
CA VAL A 203 -0.39 -9.56 -11.90
C VAL A 203 0.60 -10.36 -11.06
N VAL A 204 0.75 -9.98 -9.79
CA VAL A 204 1.59 -10.70 -8.82
C VAL A 204 0.85 -11.97 -8.41
N THR A 205 1.52 -13.13 -8.51
CA THR A 205 0.95 -14.43 -8.09
C THR A 205 1.59 -14.98 -6.82
N LYS A 206 2.83 -14.59 -6.56
CA LYS A 206 3.58 -15.00 -5.38
C LYS A 206 4.50 -13.88 -4.95
N MET A 207 4.64 -13.69 -3.64
CA MET A 207 5.66 -12.83 -3.07
C MET A 207 6.19 -13.45 -1.79
N GLN A 208 7.51 -13.39 -1.62
CA GLN A 208 8.20 -13.78 -0.39
C GLN A 208 9.02 -12.57 0.07
N VAL A 209 8.84 -12.19 1.33
CA VAL A 209 9.54 -11.05 1.94
C VAL A 209 10.22 -11.53 3.21
N LEU A 210 11.54 -11.37 3.28
CA LEU A 210 12.36 -11.69 4.42
C LEU A 210 12.86 -10.39 5.02
N VAL A 211 12.31 -10.02 6.18
CA VAL A 211 12.71 -8.82 6.92
C VAL A 211 13.67 -9.23 8.04
N GLU A 212 14.90 -8.73 7.98
CA GLU A 212 15.90 -8.92 9.03
C GLU A 212 15.74 -7.85 10.12
N HIS A 213 15.51 -6.60 9.70
CA HIS A 213 15.34 -5.46 10.58
C HIS A 213 14.32 -4.48 9.98
N TYR A 214 13.51 -3.84 10.81
CA TYR A 214 12.68 -2.72 10.39
C TYR A 214 13.43 -1.40 10.65
N PRO A 215 13.49 -0.48 9.66
CA PRO A 215 14.16 0.81 9.83
C PRO A 215 13.33 1.74 10.72
N SER A 216 13.99 2.69 11.38
CA SER A 216 13.34 3.70 12.23
C SER A 216 13.13 5.02 11.48
N TRP A 217 12.34 5.91 12.07
CA TRP A 217 12.16 7.25 11.52
C TRP A 217 13.50 8.00 11.39
N GLY A 218 13.69 8.64 10.24
CA GLY A 218 14.93 9.36 9.91
C GLY A 218 16.04 8.48 9.31
N ASP A 219 15.90 7.15 9.35
CA ASP A 219 16.80 6.27 8.60
C ASP A 219 16.63 6.48 7.09
N VAL A 220 17.70 6.21 6.34
CA VAL A 220 17.67 6.18 4.88
C VAL A 220 17.93 4.75 4.43
N VAL A 221 17.00 4.20 3.66
CA VAL A 221 17.10 2.87 3.07
C VAL A 221 17.39 2.98 1.58
N GLU A 222 18.32 2.17 1.10
CA GLU A 222 18.65 2.00 -0.31
C GLU A 222 17.96 0.74 -0.82
N VAL A 223 17.16 0.88 -1.87
CA VAL A 223 16.38 -0.20 -2.47
C VAL A 223 16.90 -0.48 -3.86
N ASP A 224 17.49 -1.66 -4.04
CA ASP A 224 17.88 -2.18 -5.34
C ASP A 224 16.80 -3.13 -5.84
N THR A 225 16.40 -3.03 -7.11
CA THR A 225 15.47 -3.96 -7.76
C THR A 225 15.89 -4.33 -9.16
N TRP A 226 15.67 -5.59 -9.52
CA TRP A 226 15.91 -6.11 -10.86
C TRP A 226 14.87 -7.16 -11.22
N VAL A 227 14.86 -7.50 -12.50
CA VAL A 227 13.95 -8.51 -13.07
C VAL A 227 14.74 -9.70 -13.59
N GLY A 228 14.08 -10.85 -13.67
CA GLY A 228 14.63 -12.06 -14.25
C GLY A 228 13.52 -12.96 -14.79
N ALA A 229 13.89 -14.01 -15.50
CA ALA A 229 12.94 -15.00 -15.96
C ALA A 229 12.36 -15.83 -14.79
N SER A 230 11.08 -16.19 -14.85
CA SER A 230 10.45 -17.17 -13.97
C SER A 230 9.68 -18.19 -14.80
N GLY A 231 10.34 -19.32 -15.09
CA GLY A 231 9.82 -20.31 -16.02
C GLY A 231 9.55 -19.72 -17.42
N LYS A 232 8.60 -20.31 -18.16
CA LYS A 232 8.32 -19.91 -19.56
C LYS A 232 7.48 -18.62 -19.69
N ASN A 233 6.55 -18.40 -18.77
CA ASN A 233 5.52 -17.34 -18.87
C ASN A 233 5.48 -16.39 -17.66
N GLY A 234 6.47 -16.47 -16.78
CA GLY A 234 6.57 -15.61 -15.61
C GLY A 234 7.80 -14.71 -15.67
N MET A 235 7.71 -13.61 -14.94
CA MET A 235 8.83 -12.72 -14.64
C MET A 235 9.04 -12.73 -13.13
N ARG A 236 10.28 -12.94 -12.71
CA ARG A 236 10.72 -12.73 -11.33
C ARG A 236 11.08 -11.26 -11.17
N ARG A 237 10.72 -10.67 -10.04
CA ARG A 237 11.30 -9.40 -9.59
C ARG A 237 11.85 -9.57 -8.19
N ASP A 238 13.09 -9.15 -8.03
CA ASP A 238 13.83 -9.22 -6.79
C ASP A 238 14.07 -7.82 -6.23
N TRP A 239 14.23 -7.76 -4.91
CA TRP A 239 14.64 -6.57 -4.19
C TRP A 239 15.65 -6.87 -3.10
N HIS A 240 16.63 -5.99 -2.97
CA HIS A 240 17.53 -5.93 -1.82
C HIS A 240 17.45 -4.54 -1.19
N VAL A 241 16.98 -4.49 0.05
CA VAL A 241 16.87 -3.26 0.83
C VAL A 241 18.00 -3.24 1.86
N ARG A 242 18.77 -2.16 1.87
CA ARG A 242 19.90 -1.96 2.78
C ARG A 242 19.78 -0.64 3.52
N ASN A 243 20.33 -0.57 4.72
CA ASN A 243 20.53 0.72 5.38
C ASN A 243 21.65 1.47 4.64
N SER A 244 21.38 2.70 4.17
CA SER A 244 22.33 3.47 3.37
C SER A 244 23.60 3.86 4.15
N GLN A 245 23.51 4.00 5.48
CA GLN A 245 24.66 4.37 6.31
C GLN A 245 25.51 3.15 6.70
N THR A 246 24.88 2.05 7.08
CA THR A 246 25.59 0.88 7.63
C THR A 246 25.86 -0.20 6.59
N GLY A 247 25.18 -0.17 5.44
CA GLY A 247 25.19 -1.23 4.43
C GLY A 247 24.50 -2.52 4.87
N GLN A 248 23.92 -2.57 6.07
CA GLN A 248 23.26 -3.76 6.62
C GLN A 248 22.01 -4.09 5.81
N THR A 249 21.77 -5.40 5.60
CA THR A 249 20.52 -5.85 4.97
C THR A 249 19.34 -5.60 5.91
N ILE A 250 18.30 -4.97 5.37
CA ILE A 250 17.04 -4.72 6.05
C ILE A 250 16.02 -5.74 5.57
N THR A 251 15.91 -5.91 4.25
CA THR A 251 14.92 -6.80 3.64
C THR A 251 15.45 -7.38 2.35
N ARG A 252 15.11 -8.65 2.10
CA ARG A 252 15.20 -9.28 0.78
C ARG A 252 13.80 -9.71 0.37
N ALA A 253 13.41 -9.43 -0.86
CA ALA A 253 12.11 -9.84 -1.36
C ALA A 253 12.23 -10.40 -2.77
N THR A 254 11.36 -11.35 -3.08
CA THR A 254 11.18 -11.84 -4.46
C THR A 254 9.70 -12.00 -4.75
N SER A 255 9.32 -11.78 -6.00
CA SER A 255 7.95 -11.92 -6.47
C SER A 255 7.89 -12.53 -7.86
N VAL A 256 6.79 -13.24 -8.12
CA VAL A 256 6.49 -13.83 -9.43
C VAL A 256 5.31 -13.09 -10.04
N TRP A 257 5.50 -12.65 -11.28
CA TRP A 257 4.53 -11.90 -12.06
C TRP A 257 4.14 -12.69 -13.30
N VAL A 258 2.85 -12.69 -13.61
CA VAL A 258 2.31 -13.29 -14.83
C VAL A 258 1.47 -12.27 -15.57
N MET A 259 1.31 -12.48 -16.88
CA MET A 259 0.46 -11.62 -17.69
C MET A 259 -1.00 -12.06 -17.60
N MET A 260 -1.88 -11.07 -17.55
CA MET A 260 -3.33 -11.26 -17.65
C MET A 260 -3.88 -10.29 -18.69
N ASN A 261 -4.85 -10.75 -19.48
CA ASN A 261 -5.59 -9.87 -20.37
C ASN A 261 -6.63 -9.07 -19.58
N LYS A 262 -6.60 -7.74 -19.70
CA LYS A 262 -7.43 -6.79 -18.93
C LYS A 262 -8.93 -7.04 -19.09
N HIS A 263 -9.37 -7.36 -20.31
CA HIS A 263 -10.79 -7.52 -20.64
C HIS A 263 -11.32 -8.91 -20.29
N THR A 264 -10.61 -9.96 -20.71
CA THR A 264 -11.07 -11.35 -20.52
C THR A 264 -10.76 -11.89 -19.12
N ARG A 265 -9.89 -11.21 -18.36
CA ARG A 265 -9.39 -11.64 -17.05
C ARG A 265 -8.73 -13.02 -17.07
N ARG A 266 -8.28 -13.48 -18.25
CA ARG A 266 -7.57 -14.74 -18.43
C ARG A 266 -6.07 -14.52 -18.42
N LEU A 267 -5.35 -15.47 -17.82
CA LEU A 267 -3.90 -15.52 -17.88
C LEU A 267 -3.44 -15.66 -19.34
N SER A 268 -2.38 -14.94 -19.68
CA SER A 268 -1.76 -14.95 -20.99
C SER A 268 -0.32 -15.46 -20.88
N LYS A 269 0.13 -16.13 -21.93
CA LYS A 269 1.57 -16.32 -22.15
C LYS A 269 2.21 -14.96 -22.42
N ILE A 270 3.53 -14.87 -22.24
CA ILE A 270 4.31 -13.69 -22.63
C ILE A 270 4.45 -13.71 -24.16
N PRO A 271 3.88 -12.74 -24.90
CA PRO A 271 4.10 -12.62 -26.34
C PRO A 271 5.58 -12.37 -26.63
N GLU A 272 6.04 -12.79 -27.81
CA GLU A 272 7.47 -12.68 -28.17
C GLU A 272 7.93 -11.22 -28.24
N GLU A 273 7.05 -10.32 -28.69
CA GLU A 273 7.34 -8.90 -28.78
C GLU A 273 7.49 -8.26 -27.40
N VAL A 274 6.70 -8.70 -26.42
CA VAL A 274 6.87 -8.26 -25.03
C VAL A 274 8.12 -8.88 -24.42
N ARG A 275 8.43 -10.14 -24.74
CA ARG A 275 9.67 -10.79 -24.30
C ARG A 275 10.89 -10.00 -24.78
N ALA A 276 10.91 -9.61 -26.05
CA ALA A 276 11.99 -8.83 -26.64
C ALA A 276 12.20 -7.47 -25.94
N GLU A 277 11.15 -6.86 -25.37
CA GLU A 277 11.26 -5.64 -24.58
C GLU A 277 11.89 -5.86 -23.20
N ILE A 278 11.58 -6.98 -22.52
CA ILE A 278 11.95 -7.19 -21.11
C ILE A 278 13.21 -8.05 -20.90
N GLU A 279 13.47 -9.01 -21.79
CA GLU A 279 14.56 -9.97 -21.66
C GLU A 279 15.96 -9.33 -21.61
N PRO A 280 16.26 -8.22 -22.31
CA PRO A 280 17.55 -7.53 -22.17
C PRO A 280 17.88 -7.06 -20.74
N TYR A 281 16.84 -6.87 -19.91
CA TYR A 281 16.96 -6.44 -18.51
C TYR A 281 17.07 -7.60 -17.52
N PHE A 282 16.96 -8.84 -17.99
CA PHE A 282 16.96 -9.99 -17.10
C PHE A 282 18.35 -10.22 -16.48
N ILE A 283 18.33 -10.42 -15.16
CA ILE A 283 19.47 -10.86 -14.37
C ILE A 283 19.16 -12.27 -13.86
N GLU A 284 20.09 -13.19 -14.08
CA GLU A 284 19.91 -14.60 -13.69
C GLU A 284 19.94 -14.78 -12.16
N HIS A 285 20.77 -14.00 -11.47
CA HIS A 285 20.94 -14.06 -10.02
C HIS A 285 19.66 -13.70 -9.25
N SER A 286 19.28 -14.56 -8.31
CA SER A 286 18.16 -14.36 -7.38
C SER A 286 18.66 -13.82 -6.05
N VAL A 287 17.95 -12.85 -5.46
CA VAL A 287 18.30 -12.33 -4.12
C VAL A 287 18.01 -13.34 -3.00
N ILE A 288 17.05 -14.23 -3.22
CA ILE A 288 16.72 -15.33 -2.31
C ILE A 288 17.18 -16.63 -2.98
N VAL A 289 18.25 -17.21 -2.45
CA VAL A 289 18.86 -18.44 -2.99
C VAL A 289 18.02 -19.68 -2.69
N ALA A 290 17.38 -19.71 -1.51
CA ALA A 290 16.46 -20.78 -1.08
C ALA A 290 15.03 -20.22 -1.00
N GLU A 291 14.40 -20.04 -2.16
CA GLU A 291 13.01 -19.61 -2.22
C GLU A 291 12.12 -20.61 -1.49
N ASP A 292 11.24 -20.12 -0.60
CA ASP A 292 10.29 -20.99 0.07
C ASP A 292 9.21 -21.41 -0.95
N SER A 293 9.32 -22.65 -1.42
CA SER A 293 8.41 -23.24 -2.39
C SER A 293 7.23 -23.97 -1.74
N ARG A 294 7.10 -23.89 -0.40
CA ARG A 294 5.96 -24.51 0.29
C ARG A 294 4.67 -23.91 -0.22
N LYS A 295 3.75 -24.78 -0.61
CA LYS A 295 2.37 -24.39 -0.91
C LYS A 295 1.68 -24.03 0.40
N LEU A 296 1.24 -22.78 0.51
CA LEU A 296 0.46 -22.34 1.67
C LEU A 296 -0.87 -23.12 1.67
N PRO A 297 -1.19 -23.88 2.73
CA PRO A 297 -2.48 -24.54 2.82
C PRO A 297 -3.58 -23.48 2.93
N LYS A 298 -4.73 -23.74 2.30
CA LYS A 298 -5.90 -22.91 2.51
C LYS A 298 -6.39 -23.11 3.95
N LEU A 299 -6.55 -22.02 4.69
CA LEU A 299 -7.16 -22.05 6.02
C LEU A 299 -8.67 -22.30 5.88
N ASP A 300 -9.24 -23.02 6.85
CA ASP A 300 -10.68 -23.22 6.94
C ASP A 300 -11.31 -22.08 7.76
N ASP A 301 -12.35 -21.46 7.20
CA ASP A 301 -13.04 -20.32 7.81
C ASP A 301 -13.77 -20.74 9.09
N GLU A 302 -14.14 -22.02 9.24
CA GLU A 302 -14.83 -22.56 10.42
C GLU A 302 -13.89 -22.79 11.60
N THR A 303 -12.60 -22.99 11.34
CA THR A 303 -11.58 -23.28 12.37
C THR A 303 -10.64 -22.10 12.62
N ALA A 304 -10.91 -20.93 12.04
CA ALA A 304 -10.05 -19.77 12.16
C ALA A 304 -10.15 -19.14 13.56
N ASP A 305 -9.00 -18.90 14.20
CA ASP A 305 -8.95 -18.25 15.52
C ASP A 305 -9.53 -16.82 15.50
N TYR A 306 -9.36 -16.11 14.37
CA TYR A 306 -9.84 -14.75 14.18
C TYR A 306 -10.47 -14.59 12.80
N VAL A 307 -11.67 -14.01 12.76
CA VAL A 307 -12.39 -13.73 11.51
C VAL A 307 -12.88 -12.30 11.51
N ARG A 308 -12.53 -11.55 10.45
CA ARG A 308 -13.03 -10.20 10.21
C ARG A 308 -13.79 -10.14 8.88
N LYS A 309 -15.07 -9.84 8.95
CA LYS A 309 -15.97 -9.72 7.78
C LYS A 309 -16.21 -8.25 7.43
N GLY A 310 -16.70 -8.01 6.21
CA GLY A 310 -17.10 -6.67 5.77
C GLY A 310 -15.92 -5.73 5.45
N LEU A 311 -14.75 -6.28 5.13
CA LEU A 311 -13.63 -5.50 4.60
C LEU A 311 -14.02 -4.96 3.23
N MET A 312 -14.17 -3.63 3.14
CA MET A 312 -14.48 -2.94 1.90
C MET A 312 -13.34 -1.98 1.55
N PRO A 313 -12.85 -1.99 0.30
CA PRO A 313 -11.86 -1.03 -0.15
C PRO A 313 -12.45 0.37 -0.17
N ARG A 314 -11.65 1.33 0.26
CA ARG A 314 -11.92 2.76 0.12
C ARG A 314 -11.38 3.25 -1.22
N TRP A 315 -11.78 4.46 -1.62
CA TRP A 315 -11.27 5.08 -2.84
C TRP A 315 -9.74 5.13 -2.89
N GLY A 316 -9.08 5.49 -1.79
CA GLY A 316 -7.62 5.54 -1.70
C GLY A 316 -6.92 4.16 -1.66
N ASP A 317 -7.67 3.08 -1.50
CA ASP A 317 -7.13 1.72 -1.55
C ASP A 317 -7.04 1.20 -3.00
N LEU A 318 -7.62 1.92 -3.96
CA LEU A 318 -7.60 1.58 -5.38
C LEU A 318 -6.37 2.18 -6.08
N ASP A 319 -5.75 1.41 -6.95
CA ASP A 319 -4.68 1.85 -7.84
C ASP A 319 -5.23 2.50 -9.12
N VAL A 320 -4.33 3.00 -9.97
CA VAL A 320 -4.66 3.62 -11.26
C VAL A 320 -5.33 2.64 -12.24
N ASN A 321 -5.21 1.33 -12.00
CA ASN A 321 -5.87 0.29 -12.78
C ASN A 321 -7.26 -0.06 -12.23
N GLN A 322 -7.75 0.67 -11.21
CA GLN A 322 -9.02 0.45 -10.52
C GLN A 322 -9.09 -0.90 -9.78
N HIS A 323 -7.94 -1.47 -9.44
CA HIS A 323 -7.84 -2.64 -8.58
C HIS A 323 -7.45 -2.21 -7.17
N VAL A 324 -7.78 -3.03 -6.17
CA VAL A 324 -7.24 -2.83 -4.83
C VAL A 324 -5.72 -3.02 -4.90
N ASN A 325 -4.97 -2.05 -4.37
CA ASN A 325 -3.52 -2.08 -4.34
C ASN A 325 -3.03 -3.32 -3.56
N ASN A 326 -2.01 -4.00 -4.08
CA ASN A 326 -1.40 -5.19 -3.47
C ASN A 326 -1.00 -4.97 -2.01
N VAL A 327 -0.47 -3.80 -1.68
CA VAL A 327 -0.08 -3.45 -0.30
C VAL A 327 -1.28 -3.45 0.64
N LYS A 328 -2.47 -3.10 0.14
CA LYS A 328 -3.67 -3.08 0.97
C LYS A 328 -4.11 -4.45 1.46
N TYR A 329 -3.90 -5.49 0.67
CA TYR A 329 -4.18 -6.86 1.10
C TYR A 329 -3.33 -7.25 2.31
N ILE A 330 -2.08 -6.75 2.42
CA ILE A 330 -1.24 -7.00 3.59
C ILE A 330 -1.87 -6.38 4.85
N GLY A 331 -2.35 -5.14 4.75
CA GLY A 331 -3.06 -4.48 5.84
C GLY A 331 -4.43 -5.08 6.19
N TRP A 332 -4.99 -5.92 5.32
CA TRP A 332 -6.20 -6.71 5.63
C TRP A 332 -5.88 -8.06 6.27
N ILE A 333 -4.69 -8.61 6.02
CA ILE A 333 -4.21 -9.86 6.60
C ILE A 333 -3.79 -9.65 8.07
N LEU A 334 -3.20 -8.49 8.38
CA LEU A 334 -2.76 -8.09 9.73
C LEU A 334 -3.90 -7.46 10.56
#